data_AF-A0A4T0R399-F1
#
_entry.id   AF-A0A4T0R399-F1
#
_cell.length_a   1.000
_cell.length_b   1.000
_cell.length_c   1.000
_cell.angle_alpha   90.00
_cell.angle_beta   90.00
_cell.angle_gamma   90.00
#
_symmetry.space_group_name_H-M   'P 1'
#
loop_
_entity.id
_entity.type
_entity.pdbx_description
1 polymer ?
#
loop_
_entity_poly.entity_id
_entity_poly.type
_entity_poly.pdbx_seq_one_letter_code
_entity_poly.pdbx_strand_id
1 'polypeptide(L)'
;MAEEIKDAKAATKSSIKSFLSGGFGGSMAVLVGHPFDLTKVRLQTAAPGQYKGAIDVVKQSIARDGPRGLYKGVLPPLVGVTPIFALSFWSYDLGKKIVFGSRSEASNKERGSTLTTGELAFAGFFSAVPTTLVTAPVERVKVIQQTESKKAGMGTILGRIYKEAGLKSVYRGTGATLARDGPGSAAYFVSYEQIKKMLTPKDAKDLNLGAVLTAGGLAGVAMWSFAIPPDVIKSRIQSAPEGMYKGFFDCALKTVKADGATALFKGFGPAMARAFPANAATFLGVELSAKALESIL
;
A
#
# COMPACT_ATOMS: atom_id res chain seq x y z
N MET A 1 -13.21 -22.84 33.13
CA MET A 1 -13.55 -21.43 33.44
C MET A 1 -12.35 -20.56 33.83
N ALA A 2 -11.62 -20.81 34.93
CA ALA A 2 -10.46 -19.96 35.29
C ALA A 2 -9.28 -20.06 34.30
N GLU A 3 -9.04 -21.25 33.78
CA GLU A 3 -8.03 -21.52 32.75
C GLU A 3 -8.42 -20.90 31.40
N GLU A 4 -9.67 -21.07 30.96
CA GLU A 4 -10.23 -20.40 29.77
C GLU A 4 -10.16 -18.86 29.85
N ILE A 5 -10.40 -18.27 31.03
CA ILE A 5 -10.26 -16.82 31.24
C ILE A 5 -8.79 -16.39 31.14
N LYS A 6 -7.85 -17.21 31.64
CA LYS A 6 -6.41 -16.94 31.57
C LYS A 6 -5.92 -17.02 30.12
N ASP A 7 -6.37 -18.01 29.37
CA ASP A 7 -6.04 -18.20 27.95
C ASP A 7 -6.64 -17.09 27.08
N ALA A 8 -7.89 -16.69 27.34
CA ALA A 8 -8.52 -15.56 26.66
C ALA A 8 -7.77 -14.24 26.92
N LYS A 9 -7.31 -14.00 28.15
CA LYS A 9 -6.49 -12.82 28.49
C LYS A 9 -5.12 -12.86 27.81
N ALA A 10 -4.46 -14.03 27.77
CA ALA A 10 -3.18 -14.20 27.09
C ALA A 10 -3.29 -14.00 25.57
N ALA A 11 -4.33 -14.55 24.94
CA ALA A 11 -4.62 -14.36 23.52
C ALA A 11 -4.91 -12.88 23.19
N THR A 12 -5.68 -12.19 24.05
CA THR A 12 -5.98 -10.77 23.90
C THR A 12 -4.70 -9.93 23.98
N LYS A 13 -3.85 -10.20 24.98
CA LYS A 13 -2.56 -9.52 25.17
C LYS A 13 -1.62 -9.72 23.98
N SER A 14 -1.54 -10.93 23.43
CA SER A 14 -0.76 -11.25 22.23
C SER A 14 -1.27 -10.52 20.99
N SER A 15 -2.60 -10.42 20.84
CA SER A 15 -3.24 -9.69 19.73
C SER A 15 -2.96 -8.19 19.80
N ILE A 16 -3.08 -7.58 20.99
CA ILE A 16 -2.77 -6.16 21.22
C ILE A 16 -1.30 -5.88 20.92
N LYS A 17 -0.39 -6.72 21.42
CA LYS A 17 1.04 -6.58 21.16
C LYS A 17 1.32 -6.60 19.65
N SER A 18 0.77 -7.57 18.92
CA SER A 18 0.96 -7.72 17.48
C SER A 18 0.39 -6.53 16.69
N PHE A 19 -0.77 -6.02 17.11
CA PHE A 19 -1.41 -4.85 16.50
C PHE A 19 -0.57 -3.58 16.70
N LEU A 20 -0.11 -3.32 17.92
CA LEU A 20 0.69 -2.14 18.25
C LEU A 20 2.08 -2.20 17.60
N SER A 21 2.74 -3.36 17.65
CA SER A 21 4.05 -3.52 17.03
C SER A 21 3.97 -3.42 15.50
N GLY A 22 2.93 -4.01 14.90
CA GLY A 22 2.63 -3.89 13.48
C GLY A 22 2.33 -2.44 13.07
N GLY A 23 1.52 -1.72 13.83
CA GLY A 23 1.20 -0.31 13.58
C GLY A 23 2.41 0.61 13.68
N PHE A 24 3.29 0.38 14.66
CA PHE A 24 4.55 1.13 14.78
C PHE A 24 5.52 0.80 13.64
N GLY A 25 5.68 -0.48 13.29
CA GLY A 25 6.43 -0.90 12.11
C GLY A 25 5.93 -0.23 10.83
N GLY A 26 4.62 -0.22 10.60
CA GLY A 26 3.98 0.46 9.46
C GLY A 26 4.25 1.97 9.45
N SER A 27 4.25 2.61 10.62
CA SER A 27 4.57 4.03 10.77
C SER A 27 6.02 4.33 10.38
N MET A 28 6.97 3.50 10.82
CA MET A 28 8.39 3.62 10.44
C MET A 28 8.59 3.41 8.94
N ALA A 29 7.87 2.45 8.35
CA ALA A 29 7.87 2.20 6.91
C ALA A 29 7.40 3.43 6.11
N VAL A 30 6.35 4.12 6.59
CA VAL A 30 5.86 5.37 6.00
C VAL A 30 6.92 6.44 6.13
N LEU A 31 7.47 6.68 7.32
CA LEU A 31 8.44 7.74 7.56
C LEU A 31 9.72 7.60 6.71
N VAL A 32 10.26 6.39 6.60
CA VAL A 32 11.47 6.12 5.81
C VAL A 32 11.15 6.06 4.31
N GLY A 33 9.99 5.53 3.92
CA GLY A 33 9.60 5.40 2.52
C GLY A 33 9.05 6.68 1.88
N HIS A 34 8.59 7.64 2.67
CA HIS A 34 7.86 8.81 2.16
C HIS A 34 8.66 9.71 1.20
N PRO A 35 9.97 9.98 1.41
CA PRO A 35 10.77 10.73 0.43
C PRO A 35 10.78 10.11 -0.97
N PHE A 36 10.79 8.77 -1.05
CA PHE A 36 10.71 8.03 -2.30
C PHE A 36 9.32 8.12 -2.93
N ASP A 37 8.27 8.00 -2.11
CA ASP A 37 6.88 8.17 -2.55
C ASP A 37 6.63 9.56 -3.12
N LEU A 38 7.11 10.60 -2.45
CA LEU A 38 7.00 11.98 -2.93
C LEU A 38 7.70 12.13 -4.27
N THR A 39 8.94 11.62 -4.38
CA THR A 39 9.74 11.67 -5.60
C THR A 39 9.02 10.97 -6.76
N LYS A 40 8.46 9.78 -6.50
CA LYS A 40 7.64 9.01 -7.43
C LYS A 40 6.45 9.83 -7.92
N VAL A 41 5.60 10.31 -7.01
CA VAL A 41 4.36 11.03 -7.36
C VAL A 41 4.68 12.29 -8.15
N ARG A 42 5.67 13.10 -7.73
CA ARG A 42 6.10 14.28 -8.48
C ARG A 42 6.58 13.94 -9.89
N LEU A 43 7.32 12.85 -10.08
CA LEU A 43 7.74 12.37 -11.40
C LEU A 43 6.55 11.94 -12.28
N GLN A 44 5.55 11.29 -11.70
CA GLN A 44 4.38 10.77 -12.42
C GLN A 44 3.44 11.89 -12.90
N THR A 45 3.32 12.95 -12.10
CA THR A 45 2.38 14.06 -12.34
C THR A 45 3.05 15.29 -12.97
N ALA A 46 4.38 15.30 -13.09
CA ALA A 46 5.11 16.42 -13.67
C ALA A 46 4.76 16.66 -15.14
N ALA A 47 4.75 17.94 -15.53
CA ALA A 47 4.69 18.33 -16.93
C ALA A 47 5.95 17.86 -17.68
N PRO A 48 5.86 17.63 -19.01
CA PRO A 48 7.03 17.34 -19.83
C PRO A 48 8.15 18.36 -19.61
N GLY A 49 9.38 17.87 -19.40
CA GLY A 49 10.56 18.72 -19.20
C GLY A 49 10.72 19.33 -17.81
N GLN A 50 9.74 19.22 -16.90
CA GLN A 50 9.82 19.83 -15.56
C GLN A 50 10.94 19.21 -14.68
N TYR A 51 11.20 17.91 -14.84
CA TYR A 51 12.29 17.22 -14.14
C TYR A 51 13.08 16.33 -15.09
N LYS A 52 14.39 16.30 -14.91
CA LYS A 52 15.33 15.41 -15.65
C LYS A 52 15.34 13.98 -15.10
N GLY A 53 14.86 13.78 -13.88
CA GLY A 53 14.82 12.48 -13.22
C GLY A 53 14.58 12.57 -11.71
N ALA A 54 14.69 11.44 -11.00
CA ALA A 54 14.41 11.34 -9.57
C ALA A 54 15.33 12.23 -8.71
N ILE A 55 16.62 12.25 -9.02
CA ILE A 55 17.59 13.07 -8.30
C ILE A 55 17.30 14.56 -8.49
N ASP A 56 16.86 14.96 -9.70
CA ASP A 56 16.48 16.33 -9.99
C ASP A 56 15.22 16.75 -9.21
N VAL A 57 14.21 15.86 -9.11
CA VAL A 57 13.06 16.07 -8.22
C VAL A 57 13.52 16.31 -6.79
N VAL A 58 14.40 15.48 -6.23
CA VAL A 58 14.87 15.63 -4.85
C VAL A 58 15.61 16.96 -4.67
N LYS A 59 16.55 17.29 -5.56
CA LYS A 59 17.33 18.54 -5.51
C LYS A 59 16.41 19.76 -5.56
N GLN A 60 15.50 19.81 -6.53
CA GLN A 60 14.55 20.92 -6.65
C GLN A 60 13.59 20.99 -5.47
N SER A 61 13.17 19.85 -4.93
CA SER A 61 12.30 19.80 -3.74
C SER A 61 12.98 20.40 -2.51
N ILE A 62 14.25 20.04 -2.28
CA ILE A 62 15.04 20.57 -1.16
C ILE A 62 15.32 22.06 -1.37
N ALA A 63 15.67 22.48 -2.59
CA ALA A 63 15.93 23.88 -2.90
C ALA A 63 14.69 24.77 -2.70
N ARG A 64 13.50 24.27 -3.06
CA ARG A 64 12.24 25.03 -2.99
C ARG A 64 11.57 25.00 -1.62
N ASP A 65 11.47 23.80 -1.02
CA ASP A 65 10.63 23.54 0.15
C ASP A 65 11.47 23.23 1.41
N GLY A 66 12.80 23.19 1.30
CA GLY A 66 13.73 22.73 2.34
C GLY A 66 13.72 21.20 2.52
N PRO A 67 14.59 20.64 3.38
CA PRO A 67 14.63 19.18 3.65
C PRO A 67 13.31 18.62 4.18
N ARG A 68 12.57 19.41 4.99
CA ARG A 68 11.23 19.04 5.47
C ARG A 68 10.20 18.95 4.34
N GLY A 69 10.46 19.58 3.19
CA GLY A 69 9.64 19.47 1.99
C GLY A 69 9.51 18.05 1.47
N LEU A 70 10.50 17.17 1.74
CA LEU A 70 10.45 15.75 1.39
C LEU A 70 9.32 15.00 2.11
N TYR A 71 8.81 15.55 3.21
CA TYR A 71 7.74 14.99 4.03
C TYR A 71 6.35 15.59 3.74
N LYS A 72 6.22 16.37 2.66
CA LYS A 72 4.93 16.92 2.25
C LYS A 72 3.94 15.79 1.93
N GLY A 73 2.76 15.82 2.56
CA GLY A 73 1.74 14.79 2.39
C GLY A 73 1.99 13.48 3.16
N VAL A 74 2.86 13.47 4.18
CA VAL A 74 3.12 12.26 5.00
C VAL A 74 1.97 11.92 5.95
N LEU A 75 1.16 12.90 6.35
CA LEU A 75 0.11 12.69 7.34
C LEU A 75 -1.01 11.75 6.87
N PRO A 76 -1.60 11.89 5.66
CA PRO A 76 -2.63 10.96 5.21
C PRO A 76 -2.21 9.48 5.26
N PRO A 77 -1.05 9.07 4.69
CA PRO A 77 -0.63 7.67 4.79
C PRO A 77 -0.26 7.26 6.22
N LEU A 78 0.29 8.14 7.06
CA LEU A 78 0.64 7.81 8.44
C LEU A 78 -0.59 7.49 9.29
N VAL A 79 -1.66 8.26 9.15
CA VAL A 79 -2.93 8.01 9.85
C VAL A 79 -3.66 6.79 9.26
N GLY A 80 -3.56 6.59 7.94
CA GLY A 80 -4.24 5.52 7.24
C GLY A 80 -3.56 4.15 7.33
N VAL A 81 -2.25 4.06 7.60
CA VAL A 81 -1.47 2.82 7.42
C VAL A 81 -2.05 1.64 8.19
N THR A 82 -2.25 1.79 9.50
CA THR A 82 -2.76 0.72 10.37
C THR A 82 -4.18 0.27 10.00
N PRO A 83 -5.19 1.16 9.89
CA PRO A 83 -6.54 0.72 9.53
C PRO A 83 -6.63 0.15 8.12
N ILE A 84 -5.87 0.68 7.15
CA ILE A 84 -5.84 0.15 5.77
C ILE A 84 -5.30 -1.27 5.75
N PHE A 85 -4.18 -1.54 6.43
CA PHE A 85 -3.62 -2.90 6.49
C PHE A 85 -4.53 -3.85 7.26
N ALA A 86 -5.09 -3.44 8.39
CA ALA A 86 -6.04 -4.25 9.15
C ALA A 86 -7.24 -4.67 8.29
N LEU A 87 -7.81 -3.71 7.54
CA LEU A 87 -8.91 -3.98 6.62
C LEU A 87 -8.51 -4.90 5.46
N SER A 88 -7.30 -4.72 4.92
CA SER A 88 -6.77 -5.56 3.85
C SER A 88 -6.61 -7.02 4.28
N PHE A 89 -5.97 -7.28 5.42
CA PHE A 89 -5.80 -8.64 5.94
C PHE A 89 -7.15 -9.29 6.30
N TRP A 90 -8.06 -8.54 6.94
CA TRP A 90 -9.41 -9.03 7.21
C TRP A 90 -10.16 -9.39 5.93
N SER A 91 -10.09 -8.53 4.91
CA SER A 91 -10.75 -8.75 3.62
C SER A 91 -10.11 -9.93 2.87
N TYR A 92 -8.79 -10.12 2.99
CA TYR A 92 -8.09 -11.28 2.46
C TYR A 92 -8.56 -12.58 3.13
N ASP A 93 -8.68 -12.60 4.46
CA ASP A 93 -9.21 -13.75 5.20
C ASP A 93 -10.65 -14.08 4.82
N LEU A 94 -11.49 -13.06 4.60
CA LEU A 94 -12.83 -13.22 4.07
C LEU A 94 -12.81 -13.82 2.66
N GLY A 95 -11.93 -13.33 1.78
CA GLY A 95 -11.73 -13.87 0.44
C GLY A 95 -11.36 -15.35 0.45
N LYS A 96 -10.46 -15.77 1.35
CA LYS A 96 -10.13 -17.18 1.55
C LYS A 96 -11.33 -18.00 2.01
N LYS A 97 -12.15 -17.49 2.93
CA LYS A 97 -13.38 -18.17 3.39
C LYS A 97 -14.38 -18.39 2.26
N ILE A 98 -14.55 -17.40 1.38
CA ILE A 98 -15.39 -17.54 0.18
C ILE A 98 -14.88 -18.68 -0.70
N VAL A 99 -13.57 -18.73 -0.96
CA VAL A 99 -12.95 -19.83 -1.72
C VAL A 99 -13.23 -21.18 -1.07
N PHE A 100 -13.01 -21.32 0.24
CA PHE A 100 -13.24 -22.59 0.94
C PHE A 100 -14.70 -23.04 0.88
N GLY A 101 -15.65 -22.11 0.94
CA GLY A 101 -17.09 -22.38 0.79
C GLY A 101 -17.51 -22.74 -0.64
N SER A 102 -16.76 -22.28 -1.66
CA SER A 102 -17.02 -22.63 -3.07
C SER A 102 -16.33 -23.92 -3.53
N ARG A 103 -15.45 -24.51 -2.73
CA ARG A 103 -14.78 -25.77 -3.05
C ARG A 103 -15.68 -26.98 -2.76
N SER A 104 -15.56 -28.01 -3.59
CA SER A 104 -16.12 -29.34 -3.28
C SER A 104 -15.51 -29.91 -1.99
N GLU A 105 -16.31 -30.64 -1.21
CA GLU A 105 -15.88 -31.30 0.01
C GLU A 105 -14.67 -32.22 -0.20
N ALA A 106 -14.60 -32.91 -1.34
CA ALA A 106 -13.47 -33.75 -1.70
C ALA A 106 -12.15 -32.96 -1.80
N SER A 107 -12.19 -31.77 -2.42
CA SER A 107 -11.02 -30.89 -2.56
C SER A 107 -10.59 -30.29 -1.22
N ASN A 108 -11.55 -29.95 -0.36
CA ASN A 108 -11.25 -29.48 1.00
C ASN A 108 -10.60 -30.58 1.86
N LYS A 109 -11.02 -31.84 1.69
CA LYS A 109 -10.44 -32.99 2.40
C LYS A 109 -9.03 -33.33 1.90
N GLU A 110 -8.79 -33.26 0.59
CA GLU A 110 -7.48 -33.57 -0.01
C GLU A 110 -6.43 -32.48 0.22
N ARG A 111 -6.81 -31.21 0.06
CA ARG A 111 -5.86 -30.08 0.08
C ARG A 111 -5.85 -29.29 1.39
N GLY A 112 -6.82 -29.52 2.27
CA GLY A 112 -6.95 -28.82 3.55
C GLY A 112 -6.92 -27.29 3.37
N SER A 113 -6.06 -26.63 4.15
CA SER A 113 -5.84 -25.17 4.11
C SER A 113 -5.02 -24.69 2.90
N THR A 114 -4.54 -25.60 2.05
CA THR A 114 -3.66 -25.24 0.93
C THR A 114 -4.44 -24.62 -0.23
N LEU A 115 -4.16 -23.34 -0.49
CA LEU A 115 -4.71 -22.59 -1.62
C LEU A 115 -3.83 -22.72 -2.88
N THR A 116 -4.46 -22.83 -4.05
CA THR A 116 -3.78 -22.74 -5.35
C THR A 116 -3.38 -21.29 -5.61
N THR A 117 -2.48 -21.09 -6.56
CA THR A 117 -2.13 -19.75 -7.05
C THR A 117 -3.37 -18.94 -7.49
N GLY A 118 -4.33 -19.56 -8.18
CA GLY A 118 -5.55 -18.88 -8.63
C GLY A 118 -6.46 -18.45 -7.48
N GLU A 119 -6.60 -19.30 -6.46
CA GLU A 119 -7.39 -19.00 -5.26
C GLU A 119 -6.74 -17.92 -4.38
N LEU A 120 -5.41 -17.96 -4.27
CA LEU A 120 -4.63 -16.91 -3.61
C LEU A 120 -4.76 -15.57 -4.34
N ALA A 121 -4.67 -15.59 -5.67
CA ALA A 121 -4.85 -14.42 -6.50
C ALA A 121 -6.26 -13.83 -6.34
N PHE A 122 -7.30 -14.67 -6.32
CA PHE A 122 -8.67 -14.24 -6.07
C PHE A 122 -8.82 -13.60 -4.68
N ALA A 123 -8.37 -14.27 -3.62
CA ALA A 123 -8.46 -13.74 -2.27
C ALA A 123 -7.67 -12.42 -2.14
N GLY A 124 -6.49 -12.33 -2.77
CA GLY A 124 -5.70 -11.12 -2.84
C GLY A 124 -6.42 -9.99 -3.57
N PHE A 125 -6.98 -10.25 -4.76
CA PHE A 125 -7.76 -9.26 -5.50
C PHE A 125 -9.00 -8.79 -4.72
N PHE A 126 -9.75 -9.74 -4.15
CA PHE A 126 -10.93 -9.45 -3.33
C PHE A 126 -10.58 -8.54 -2.15
N SER A 127 -9.42 -8.75 -1.52
CA SER A 127 -8.98 -7.91 -0.41
C SER A 127 -8.82 -6.43 -0.78
N ALA A 128 -8.54 -6.14 -2.05
CA ALA A 128 -8.39 -4.78 -2.54
C ALA A 128 -9.72 -4.03 -2.61
N VAL A 129 -10.86 -4.71 -2.78
CA VAL A 129 -12.15 -4.05 -3.02
C VAL A 129 -12.61 -3.24 -1.79
N PRO A 130 -12.74 -3.80 -0.57
CA PRO A 130 -13.10 -3.03 0.61
C PRO A 130 -11.99 -2.04 0.99
N THR A 131 -10.73 -2.45 0.85
CA THR A 131 -9.56 -1.62 1.17
C THR A 131 -9.50 -0.36 0.32
N THR A 132 -9.88 -0.44 -0.95
CA THR A 132 -9.89 0.70 -1.88
C THR A 132 -10.90 1.76 -1.45
N LEU A 133 -12.03 1.40 -0.82
CA LEU A 133 -13.02 2.36 -0.35
C LEU A 133 -12.45 3.31 0.72
N VAL A 134 -11.59 2.80 1.58
CA VAL A 134 -10.91 3.62 2.60
C VAL A 134 -9.67 4.30 2.02
N THR A 135 -8.94 3.60 1.16
CA THR A 135 -7.63 4.07 0.64
C THR A 135 -7.78 5.17 -0.40
N ALA A 136 -8.79 5.10 -1.28
CA ALA A 136 -8.99 6.07 -2.35
C ALA A 136 -9.05 7.54 -1.89
N PRO A 137 -9.88 7.92 -0.88
CA PRO A 137 -9.92 9.31 -0.39
C PRO A 137 -8.60 9.73 0.27
N VAL A 138 -7.98 8.85 1.06
CA VAL A 138 -6.70 9.13 1.75
C VAL A 138 -5.58 9.38 0.73
N GLU A 139 -5.50 8.54 -0.30
CA GLU A 139 -4.52 8.68 -1.37
C GLU A 139 -4.75 9.92 -2.23
N ARG A 140 -6.01 10.26 -2.53
CA ARG A 140 -6.33 11.48 -3.28
C ARG A 140 -5.83 12.71 -2.54
N VAL A 141 -6.09 12.81 -1.23
CA VAL A 141 -5.59 13.92 -0.42
C VAL A 141 -4.06 13.94 -0.39
N LYS A 142 -3.39 12.78 -0.23
CA LYS A 142 -1.93 12.66 -0.30
C LYS A 142 -1.40 13.21 -1.63
N VAL A 143 -1.93 12.75 -2.76
CA VAL A 143 -1.46 13.14 -4.10
C VAL A 143 -1.59 14.65 -4.29
N ILE A 144 -2.77 15.22 -4.01
CA ILE A 144 -2.99 16.68 -4.11
C ILE A 144 -2.00 17.45 -3.23
N GLN A 145 -1.81 17.00 -1.98
CA GLN A 145 -0.88 17.65 -1.06
C GLN A 145 0.58 17.57 -1.54
N GLN A 146 0.96 16.50 -2.25
CA GLN A 146 2.31 16.30 -2.78
C GLN A 146 2.59 17.12 -4.05
N THR A 147 1.55 17.40 -4.84
CA THR A 147 1.66 18.12 -6.13
C THR A 147 1.45 19.62 -6.02
N GLU A 148 0.60 20.09 -5.09
CA GLU A 148 0.34 21.52 -4.93
C GLU A 148 1.55 22.28 -4.36
N SER A 149 1.68 23.56 -4.68
CA SER A 149 2.71 24.44 -4.09
C SER A 149 2.30 24.92 -2.70
N LYS A 150 1.02 25.28 -2.50
CA LYS A 150 0.51 25.74 -1.20
C LYS A 150 0.53 24.61 -0.15
N LYS A 151 0.78 24.96 1.10
CA LYS A 151 0.67 24.03 2.24
C LYS A 151 -0.78 24.09 2.74
N ALA A 152 -1.56 23.08 2.40
CA ALA A 152 -2.91 22.90 2.94
C ALA A 152 -2.95 21.64 3.83
N GLY A 153 -3.74 21.70 4.91
CA GLY A 153 -3.99 20.55 5.77
C GLY A 153 -4.93 19.53 5.12
N MET A 154 -4.89 18.29 5.61
CA MET A 154 -5.71 17.18 5.10
C MET A 154 -7.21 17.53 5.11
N GLY A 155 -7.72 18.08 6.22
CA GLY A 155 -9.12 18.49 6.34
C GLY A 155 -9.52 19.63 5.40
N THR A 156 -8.62 20.60 5.17
CA THR A 156 -8.85 21.70 4.23
C THR A 156 -8.95 21.19 2.79
N ILE A 157 -8.05 20.28 2.39
CA ILE A 157 -8.09 19.68 1.05
C ILE A 157 -9.37 18.87 0.89
N LEU A 158 -9.73 18.03 1.87
CA LEU A 158 -10.93 17.21 1.84
C LEU A 158 -12.21 18.06 1.75
N GLY A 159 -12.30 19.11 2.56
CA GLY A 159 -13.41 20.05 2.52
C GLY A 159 -13.51 20.81 1.19
N ARG A 160 -12.37 21.18 0.59
CA ARG A 160 -12.33 21.85 -0.72
C ARG A 160 -12.81 20.93 -1.84
N ILE A 161 -12.27 19.72 -1.97
CA ILE A 161 -12.71 18.78 -3.02
C ILE A 161 -14.17 18.37 -2.85
N TYR A 162 -14.64 18.26 -1.59
CA TYR A 162 -16.04 17.98 -1.32
C TYR A 162 -16.95 19.15 -1.75
N LYS A 163 -16.53 20.40 -1.53
CA LYS A 163 -17.26 21.60 -1.99
C LYS A 163 -17.26 21.75 -3.51
N GLU A 164 -16.23 21.27 -4.20
CA GLU A 164 -16.14 21.34 -5.67
C GLU A 164 -17.18 20.46 -6.38
N ALA A 165 -17.27 19.17 -6.04
CA ALA A 165 -18.21 18.24 -6.70
C ALA A 165 -18.67 17.07 -5.81
N GLY A 166 -18.75 17.29 -4.49
CA GLY A 166 -19.27 16.33 -3.52
C GLY A 166 -18.45 15.04 -3.42
N LEU A 167 -19.14 13.94 -3.06
CA LEU A 167 -18.52 12.62 -2.89
C LEU A 167 -17.87 12.09 -4.17
N LYS A 168 -18.39 12.45 -5.34
CA LYS A 168 -17.81 12.06 -6.63
C LYS A 168 -16.39 12.60 -6.78
N SER A 169 -16.13 13.84 -6.32
CA SER A 169 -14.78 14.40 -6.33
C SER A 169 -13.89 13.70 -5.30
N VAL A 170 -14.38 13.43 -4.09
CA VAL A 170 -13.62 12.73 -3.03
C VAL A 170 -13.13 11.36 -3.50
N TYR A 171 -13.97 10.60 -4.21
CA TYR A 171 -13.65 9.27 -4.74
C TYR A 171 -13.13 9.28 -6.19
N ARG A 172 -12.78 10.44 -6.74
CA ARG A 172 -12.26 10.51 -8.10
C ARG A 172 -10.92 9.80 -8.20
N GLY A 173 -10.85 8.84 -9.13
CA GLY A 173 -9.71 7.96 -9.32
C GLY A 173 -9.88 6.58 -8.69
N THR A 174 -10.98 6.28 -7.98
CA THR A 174 -11.22 4.97 -7.33
C THR A 174 -11.10 3.79 -8.30
N GLY A 175 -11.63 3.89 -9.52
CA GLY A 175 -11.47 2.83 -10.52
C GLY A 175 -10.01 2.62 -10.94
N ALA A 176 -9.21 3.69 -11.02
CA ALA A 176 -7.77 3.60 -11.29
C ALA A 176 -7.01 3.04 -10.08
N THR A 177 -7.43 3.39 -8.86
CA THR A 177 -6.91 2.82 -7.62
C THR A 177 -7.20 1.32 -7.57
N LEU A 178 -8.42 0.87 -7.88
CA LEU A 178 -8.75 -0.56 -7.90
C LEU A 178 -8.00 -1.32 -9.00
N ALA A 179 -7.84 -0.72 -10.19
CA ALA A 179 -7.05 -1.29 -11.28
C ALA A 179 -5.56 -1.47 -10.91
N ARG A 180 -5.05 -0.69 -9.96
CA ARG A 180 -3.72 -0.86 -9.35
C ARG A 180 -3.76 -1.89 -8.21
N ASP A 181 -4.69 -1.70 -7.27
CA ASP A 181 -4.71 -2.41 -5.98
C ASP A 181 -5.16 -3.86 -6.12
N GLY A 182 -6.11 -4.16 -7.00
CA GLY A 182 -6.59 -5.52 -7.24
C GLY A 182 -5.47 -6.44 -7.76
N PRO A 183 -4.92 -6.18 -8.96
CA PRO A 183 -3.81 -6.95 -9.51
C PRO A 183 -2.56 -6.90 -8.62
N GLY A 184 -2.27 -5.74 -8.02
CA GLY A 184 -1.16 -5.58 -7.08
C GLY A 184 -1.31 -6.48 -5.86
N SER A 185 -2.48 -6.50 -5.23
CA SER A 185 -2.74 -7.36 -4.06
C SER A 185 -2.71 -8.84 -4.43
N ALA A 186 -3.24 -9.22 -5.60
CA ALA A 186 -3.11 -10.60 -6.08
C ALA A 186 -1.63 -11.01 -6.22
N ALA A 187 -0.82 -10.19 -6.88
CA ALA A 187 0.61 -10.44 -7.03
C ALA A 187 1.34 -10.47 -5.68
N TYR A 188 0.99 -9.56 -4.76
CA TYR A 188 1.54 -9.51 -3.41
C TYR A 188 1.25 -10.79 -2.64
N PHE A 189 -0.02 -11.20 -2.50
CA PHE A 189 -0.38 -12.36 -1.68
C PHE A 189 0.11 -13.68 -2.29
N VAL A 190 0.11 -13.82 -3.62
CA VAL A 190 0.69 -14.99 -4.29
C VAL A 190 2.19 -15.07 -4.01
N SER A 191 2.93 -13.99 -4.24
CA SER A 191 4.38 -13.95 -4.02
C SER A 191 4.72 -14.15 -2.55
N TYR A 192 3.96 -13.52 -1.65
CA TYR A 192 4.12 -13.64 -0.21
C TYR A 192 4.00 -15.09 0.23
N GLU A 193 2.93 -15.80 -0.16
CA GLU A 193 2.74 -17.20 0.22
C GLU A 193 3.80 -18.13 -0.38
N GLN A 194 4.23 -17.90 -1.62
CA GLN A 194 5.29 -18.70 -2.25
C GLN A 194 6.63 -18.50 -1.54
N ILE A 195 7.04 -17.25 -1.31
CA ILE A 195 8.29 -16.92 -0.65
C ILE A 195 8.26 -17.38 0.80
N LYS A 196 7.13 -17.21 1.49
CA LYS A 196 6.91 -17.71 2.84
C LYS A 196 7.10 -19.23 2.89
N LYS A 197 6.49 -20.00 1.97
CA LYS A 197 6.69 -21.45 1.87
C LYS A 197 8.16 -21.84 1.63
N MET A 198 8.90 -21.04 0.86
CA MET A 198 10.34 -21.26 0.64
C MET A 198 11.19 -20.96 1.89
N LEU A 199 10.76 -19.99 2.71
CA LEU A 199 11.47 -19.57 3.92
C LEU A 199 11.07 -20.36 5.17
N THR A 200 9.94 -21.07 5.16
CA THR A 200 9.51 -21.92 6.28
C THR A 200 10.33 -23.22 6.34
N PRO A 201 11.09 -23.48 7.42
CA PRO A 201 11.73 -24.79 7.64
C PRO A 201 10.68 -25.91 7.74
N LYS A 202 11.00 -27.11 7.22
CA LYS A 202 10.06 -28.25 7.18
C LYS A 202 9.50 -28.67 8.54
N ASP A 203 10.21 -28.37 9.63
CA ASP A 203 9.87 -28.76 11.00
C ASP A 203 9.36 -27.60 11.87
N ALA A 204 9.22 -26.39 11.32
CA ALA A 204 8.78 -25.22 12.08
C ALA A 204 7.25 -25.05 12.05
N LYS A 205 6.63 -24.99 13.24
CA LYS A 205 5.18 -24.68 13.38
C LYS A 205 4.87 -23.21 13.05
N ASP A 206 5.80 -22.30 13.34
CA ASP A 206 5.64 -20.85 13.13
C ASP A 206 6.86 -20.26 12.42
N LEU A 207 6.64 -19.29 11.54
CA LEU A 207 7.73 -18.50 10.96
C LEU A 207 8.26 -17.49 11.96
N ASN A 208 9.58 -17.31 12.00
CA ASN A 208 10.13 -16.17 12.70
C ASN A 208 9.74 -14.85 12.00
N LEU A 209 9.69 -13.78 12.78
CA LEU A 209 9.29 -12.45 12.31
C LEU A 209 10.13 -11.96 11.12
N GLY A 210 11.42 -12.32 11.06
CA GLY A 210 12.31 -11.98 9.95
C GLY A 210 11.93 -12.62 8.63
N ALA A 211 11.51 -13.88 8.63
CA ALA A 211 11.05 -14.57 7.44
C ALA A 211 9.73 -13.98 6.93
N VAL A 212 8.79 -13.69 7.84
CA VAL A 212 7.52 -13.00 7.52
C VAL A 212 7.78 -11.66 6.86
N LEU A 213 8.65 -10.85 7.45
CA LEU A 213 8.96 -9.51 6.94
C LEU A 213 9.77 -9.54 5.65
N THR A 214 10.69 -10.50 5.48
CA THR A 214 11.44 -10.72 4.24
C THR A 214 10.51 -11.15 3.11
N ALA A 215 9.59 -12.09 3.38
CA ALA A 215 8.58 -12.51 2.42
C ALA A 215 7.68 -11.34 2.01
N GLY A 216 7.22 -10.53 2.98
CA GLY A 216 6.44 -9.33 2.71
C GLY A 216 7.20 -8.30 1.86
N GLY A 217 8.48 -8.10 2.16
CA GLY A 217 9.33 -7.16 1.43
C GLY A 217 9.55 -7.55 -0.03
N LEU A 218 9.89 -8.82 -0.28
CA LEU A 218 10.08 -9.35 -1.63
C LEU A 218 8.76 -9.42 -2.41
N ALA A 219 7.66 -9.78 -1.76
CA ALA A 219 6.33 -9.71 -2.34
C ALA A 219 5.94 -8.27 -2.74
N GLY A 220 6.35 -7.28 -1.94
CA GLY A 220 6.19 -5.86 -2.26
C GLY A 220 6.92 -5.45 -3.55
N VAL A 221 8.14 -5.96 -3.78
CA VAL A 221 8.88 -5.73 -5.04
C VAL A 221 8.13 -6.31 -6.22
N ALA A 222 7.66 -7.57 -6.10
CA ALA A 222 6.87 -8.22 -7.14
C ALA A 222 5.57 -7.45 -7.46
N MET A 223 4.85 -6.99 -6.43
CA MET A 223 3.66 -6.15 -6.58
C MET A 223 3.94 -4.89 -7.40
N TRP A 224 4.99 -4.15 -7.05
CA TRP A 224 5.31 -2.89 -7.72
C TRP A 224 5.71 -3.07 -9.19
N SER A 225 6.30 -4.21 -9.57
CA SER A 225 6.60 -4.50 -10.98
C SER A 225 5.36 -4.48 -11.88
N PHE A 226 4.20 -4.91 -11.37
CA PHE A 226 2.93 -4.87 -12.11
C PHE A 226 2.12 -3.60 -11.83
N ALA A 227 2.25 -3.03 -10.64
CA ALA A 227 1.40 -1.90 -10.20
C ALA A 227 1.85 -0.54 -10.74
N ILE A 228 3.08 -0.39 -11.27
CA ILE A 228 3.59 0.92 -11.69
C ILE A 228 2.77 1.56 -12.83
N PRO A 229 2.50 0.88 -13.97
CA PRO A 229 1.69 1.46 -15.04
C PRO A 229 0.32 2.00 -14.59
N PRO A 230 -0.53 1.23 -13.87
CA PRO A 230 -1.79 1.76 -13.36
C PRO A 230 -1.59 2.83 -12.29
N ASP A 231 -0.51 2.79 -11.50
CA ASP A 231 -0.19 3.84 -10.50
C ASP A 231 0.12 5.18 -11.16
N VAL A 232 0.81 5.21 -12.31
CA VAL A 232 1.02 6.46 -13.09
C VAL A 232 -0.31 7.07 -13.51
N ILE A 233 -1.21 6.26 -14.07
CA ILE A 233 -2.53 6.70 -14.55
C ILE A 233 -3.37 7.21 -13.37
N LYS A 234 -3.36 6.47 -12.26
CA LYS A 234 -4.05 6.85 -11.03
C LYS A 234 -3.53 8.18 -10.49
N SER A 235 -2.22 8.36 -10.36
CA SER A 235 -1.61 9.62 -9.90
C SER A 235 -2.00 10.80 -10.77
N ARG A 236 -1.97 10.65 -12.11
CA ARG A 236 -2.39 11.70 -13.05
C ARG A 236 -3.87 12.05 -12.95
N ILE A 237 -4.75 11.06 -12.86
CA ILE A 237 -6.20 11.30 -12.70
C ILE A 237 -6.50 12.01 -11.38
N GLN A 238 -5.79 11.66 -10.31
CA GLN A 238 -6.01 12.25 -8.99
C GLN A 238 -5.47 13.69 -8.88
N SER A 239 -4.38 14.02 -9.57
CA SER A 239 -3.79 15.36 -9.57
C SER A 239 -4.39 16.32 -10.62
N ALA A 240 -5.02 15.79 -11.68
CA ALA A 240 -5.49 16.60 -12.79
C ALA A 240 -6.76 17.42 -12.44
N PRO A 241 -6.93 18.61 -13.06
CA PRO A 241 -8.18 19.37 -12.98
C PRO A 241 -9.40 18.53 -13.36
N GLU A 242 -10.58 18.89 -12.83
CA GLU A 242 -11.83 18.23 -13.23
C GLU A 242 -12.06 18.36 -14.74
N GLY A 243 -12.60 17.31 -15.36
CA GLY A 243 -12.88 17.26 -16.80
C GLY A 243 -11.69 16.92 -17.72
N MET A 244 -10.44 16.99 -17.25
CA MET A 244 -9.27 16.70 -18.10
C MET A 244 -9.22 15.25 -18.64
N TYR A 245 -9.66 14.29 -17.83
CA TYR A 245 -9.70 12.87 -18.18
C TYR A 245 -11.11 12.29 -17.97
N LYS A 246 -11.58 11.50 -18.94
CA LYS A 246 -12.89 10.81 -18.87
C LYS A 246 -12.83 9.52 -18.05
N GLY A 247 -11.64 8.95 -17.84
CA GLY A 247 -11.44 7.70 -17.10
C GLY A 247 -10.02 7.16 -17.25
N PHE A 248 -9.81 5.92 -16.77
CA PHE A 248 -8.52 5.24 -16.78
C PHE A 248 -7.93 5.14 -18.20
N PHE A 249 -8.68 4.57 -19.14
CA PHE A 249 -8.22 4.35 -20.51
C PHE A 249 -8.00 5.66 -21.28
N ASP A 250 -8.86 6.66 -21.10
CA ASP A 250 -8.67 7.99 -21.70
C ASP A 250 -7.38 8.66 -21.19
N CYS A 251 -7.11 8.57 -19.89
CA CYS A 251 -5.86 9.07 -19.31
C CYS A 251 -4.64 8.30 -19.81
N ALA A 252 -4.73 6.98 -19.92
CA ALA A 252 -3.66 6.15 -20.46
C ALA A 252 -3.34 6.51 -21.92
N LEU A 253 -4.37 6.60 -22.76
CA LEU A 253 -4.21 6.95 -24.17
C LEU A 253 -3.61 8.35 -24.34
N LYS A 254 -4.13 9.35 -23.62
CA LYS A 254 -3.59 10.71 -23.65
C LYS A 254 -2.15 10.78 -23.15
N THR A 255 -1.82 10.02 -22.10
CA THR A 255 -0.45 9.94 -21.57
C THR A 255 0.51 9.35 -22.59
N VAL A 256 0.17 8.22 -23.21
CA VAL A 256 1.03 7.59 -24.21
C VAL A 256 1.18 8.47 -25.45
N LYS A 257 0.11 9.15 -25.89
CA LYS A 257 0.16 10.08 -27.03
C LYS A 257 1.02 11.31 -26.76
N ALA A 258 0.97 11.87 -25.56
CA ALA A 258 1.71 13.10 -25.21
C ALA A 258 3.17 12.83 -24.81
N ASP A 259 3.41 11.77 -24.03
CA ASP A 259 4.68 11.55 -23.33
C ASP A 259 5.40 10.24 -23.74
N GLY A 260 4.79 9.45 -24.62
CA GLY A 260 5.29 8.14 -25.05
C GLY A 260 4.95 6.99 -24.09
N ALA A 261 5.16 5.75 -24.54
CA ALA A 261 4.82 4.55 -23.78
C ALA A 261 5.66 4.37 -22.50
N THR A 262 6.91 4.85 -22.50
CA THR A 262 7.80 4.80 -21.34
C THR A 262 7.32 5.69 -20.19
N ALA A 263 6.42 6.64 -20.45
CA ALA A 263 5.82 7.49 -19.41
C ALA A 263 5.04 6.68 -18.36
N LEU A 264 4.50 5.52 -18.74
CA LEU A 264 3.79 4.60 -17.83
C LEU A 264 4.72 3.95 -16.79
N PHE A 265 6.04 4.02 -16.97
CA PHE A 265 7.02 3.49 -16.03
C PHE A 265 7.73 4.59 -15.23
N LYS A 266 7.30 5.85 -15.37
CA LYS A 266 7.82 6.96 -14.54
C LYS A 266 7.57 6.67 -13.06
N GLY A 267 8.63 6.78 -12.27
CA GLY A 267 8.59 6.49 -10.85
C GLY A 267 8.96 5.05 -10.47
N PHE A 268 9.22 4.16 -11.44
CA PHE A 268 9.68 2.79 -11.17
C PHE A 268 10.96 2.78 -10.30
N GLY A 269 11.98 3.56 -10.67
CA GLY A 269 13.23 3.66 -9.92
C GLY A 269 13.04 4.05 -8.45
N PRO A 270 12.37 5.19 -8.14
CA PRO A 270 12.01 5.55 -6.77
C PRO A 270 11.22 4.47 -6.03
N ALA A 271 10.27 3.80 -6.68
CA ALA A 271 9.47 2.74 -6.07
C ALA A 271 10.31 1.51 -5.68
N MET A 272 11.22 1.08 -6.55
CA MET A 272 12.16 -0.01 -6.25
C MET A 272 13.16 0.38 -5.15
N ALA A 273 13.72 1.59 -5.25
CA ALA A 273 14.67 2.11 -4.26
C ALA A 273 14.06 2.25 -2.87
N ARG A 274 12.75 2.48 -2.77
CA ARG A 274 11.99 2.50 -1.52
C ARG A 274 11.95 1.14 -0.81
N ALA A 275 11.93 0.04 -1.56
CA ALA A 275 11.57 -1.28 -1.04
C ALA A 275 12.50 -1.69 0.12
N PHE A 276 13.82 -1.69 -0.11
CA PHE A 276 14.79 -2.06 0.91
C PHE A 276 14.74 -1.21 2.19
N PRO A 277 14.89 0.14 2.14
CA PRO A 277 14.92 0.96 3.34
C PRO A 277 13.58 0.97 4.09
N ALA A 278 12.45 0.97 3.38
CA ALA A 278 11.14 0.92 4.02
C ALA A 278 10.93 -0.42 4.75
N ASN A 279 11.32 -1.55 4.13
CA ASN A 279 11.19 -2.88 4.75
C ASN A 279 12.11 -3.02 5.97
N ALA A 280 13.36 -2.54 5.89
CA ALA A 280 14.27 -2.53 7.02
C ALA A 280 13.72 -1.70 8.19
N ALA A 281 13.12 -0.54 7.90
CA ALA A 281 12.48 0.30 8.91
C ALA A 281 11.27 -0.38 9.55
N THR A 282 10.46 -1.10 8.78
CA THR A 282 9.37 -1.93 9.31
C THR A 282 9.92 -2.97 10.28
N PHE A 283 10.96 -3.71 9.88
CA PHE A 283 11.56 -4.75 10.71
C PHE A 283 12.07 -4.21 12.04
N LEU A 284 12.89 -3.15 11.99
CA LEU A 284 13.39 -2.50 13.20
C LEU A 284 12.26 -1.94 14.06
N GLY A 285 11.24 -1.34 13.44
CA GLY A 285 10.08 -0.81 14.15
C GLY A 285 9.32 -1.90 14.90
N VAL A 286 8.99 -3.01 14.24
CA VAL A 286 8.29 -4.13 14.88
C VAL A 286 9.14 -4.73 16.00
N GLU A 287 10.44 -4.94 15.78
CA GLU A 287 11.31 -5.54 16.80
C GLU A 287 11.46 -4.66 18.03
N LEU A 288 11.73 -3.36 17.86
CA LEU A 288 11.89 -2.41 18.96
C LEU A 288 10.59 -2.25 19.76
N SER A 289 9.46 -2.14 19.07
CA SER A 289 8.15 -2.01 19.72
C SER A 289 7.73 -3.30 20.42
N ALA A 290 7.97 -4.47 19.84
CA ALA A 290 7.68 -5.75 20.48
C ALA A 290 8.49 -5.95 21.76
N LYS A 291 9.79 -5.63 21.75
CA LYS A 291 10.67 -5.67 22.93
C LYS A 291 10.21 -4.68 24.01
N ALA A 292 9.86 -3.46 23.62
CA ALA A 292 9.33 -2.48 24.57
C ALA A 292 8.01 -2.94 25.20
N LEU A 293 7.09 -3.51 24.41
CA LEU A 293 5.81 -4.01 24.90
C LEU A 293 5.97 -5.24 25.80
N GLU A 294 6.97 -6.11 25.59
CA GLU A 294 7.30 -7.21 26.52
C GLU A 294 7.69 -6.72 27.91
N SER A 295 8.32 -5.54 28.00
CA SER A 295 8.70 -4.96 29.29
C SER A 295 7.53 -4.31 30.04
N ILE A 296 6.42 -4.04 29.37
CA ILE A 296 5.28 -3.26 29.91
C ILE A 296 4.04 -4.14 30.12
N LEU A 297 3.79 -5.09 29.22
CA LEU A 297 2.62 -5.96 29.22
C LEU A 297 2.94 -7.24 29.98
#